data_AF-A0A2P6MRQ3-F1
#
_entry.id   AF-A0A2P6MRQ3-F1
#
_cell.length_a   1.000
_cell.length_b   1.000
_cell.length_c   1.000
_cell.angle_alpha   90.00
_cell.angle_beta   90.00
_cell.angle_gamma   90.00
#
_symmetry.space_group_name_H-M   'P 1'
#
loop_
_entity.id
_entity.type
_entity.pdbx_description
1 polymer ?
#
loop_
_entity_poly.entity_id
_entity_poly.type
_entity_poly.pdbx_seq_one_letter_code
_entity_poly.pdbx_strand_id
1 'polypeptide(L)'
;MLVLVVASEIATEVFAEATLLLAKGDAQCRDRTCDPRVSWDDIYYRKAKEEGYRARSAFKLLQIDIEYNIFEGVKRVVDLCAAPGSWSQVLRNRILLPNRDDPEIKIVSVDIQDMAPLEGVITIKGDITKLSTAEEITHHFAGKHADLVVSDGAPDVTGLHDVDLYNQSQLILAGLNVTTHILRPGGTFVAKIFKGRDMSLLYSQLKIFFESVIMVKPKSSRNSSLVTLESFVVCQNYIPPNEYTPTMIHPMSMQHYTEETLMTGSNSIIVPFMACGDLNGYANSRLK
;
A
#
# COMPACT_ATOMS: atom_id res chain seq x y z
N MET A 1 -17.05 -10.82 8.30
CA MET A 1 -18.13 -10.22 7.47
C MET A 1 -18.66 -8.90 8.06
N LEU A 2 -18.05 -8.32 9.09
CA LEU A 2 -18.51 -7.04 9.62
C LEU A 2 -17.70 -5.82 9.15
N VAL A 3 -16.57 -6.09 8.50
CA VAL A 3 -15.95 -5.20 7.50
C VAL A 3 -16.88 -4.95 6.28
N LEU A 4 -17.95 -5.73 6.11
CA LEU A 4 -18.86 -5.66 4.97
C LEU A 4 -20.14 -4.84 5.21
N VAL A 5 -20.54 -4.56 6.46
CA VAL A 5 -21.83 -3.87 6.72
C VAL A 5 -21.65 -2.39 7.07
N VAL A 6 -20.58 -1.99 7.77
CA VAL A 6 -20.21 -0.55 7.85
C VAL A 6 -19.79 -0.05 6.46
N ALA A 7 -19.27 -0.94 5.63
CA ALA A 7 -19.06 -0.69 4.21
C ALA A 7 -20.37 -0.51 3.44
N SER A 8 -21.57 -0.87 3.91
CA SER A 8 -22.80 -0.75 3.11
C SER A 8 -23.28 0.70 2.99
N GLU A 9 -23.41 1.41 4.11
CA GLU A 9 -23.87 2.81 4.12
C GLU A 9 -22.77 3.76 3.64
N ILE A 10 -21.51 3.52 4.04
CA ILE A 10 -20.34 4.25 3.54
C ILE A 10 -20.10 3.94 2.05
N ALA A 11 -20.29 2.69 1.57
CA ALA A 11 -20.10 2.39 0.15
C ALA A 11 -21.12 3.09 -0.74
N THR A 12 -22.34 3.37 -0.30
CA THR A 12 -23.31 4.08 -1.17
C THR A 12 -22.90 5.53 -1.44
N GLU A 13 -22.38 6.26 -0.45
CA GLU A 13 -21.84 7.61 -0.66
C GLU A 13 -20.46 7.58 -1.36
N VAL A 14 -19.61 6.63 -0.98
CA VAL A 14 -18.27 6.43 -1.59
C VAL A 14 -18.36 5.95 -3.06
N PHE A 15 -19.37 5.16 -3.43
CA PHE A 15 -19.60 4.75 -4.82
C PHE A 15 -19.91 5.95 -5.72
N ALA A 16 -20.68 6.92 -5.22
CA ALA A 16 -21.03 8.12 -5.98
C ALA A 16 -19.78 9.00 -6.22
N GLU A 17 -18.93 9.15 -5.21
CA GLU A 17 -17.72 9.98 -5.29
C GLU A 17 -16.60 9.33 -6.11
N ALA A 18 -16.37 8.01 -5.94
CA ALA A 18 -15.38 7.25 -6.70
C ALA A 18 -15.73 7.17 -8.20
N THR A 19 -17.02 7.06 -8.54
CA THR A 19 -17.47 7.08 -9.94
C THR A 19 -17.22 8.45 -10.61
N LEU A 20 -17.34 9.54 -9.85
CA LEU A 20 -17.12 10.91 -10.35
C LEU A 20 -15.62 11.23 -10.53
N LEU A 21 -14.75 10.72 -9.65
CA LEU A 21 -13.29 10.87 -9.74
C LEU A 21 -12.70 10.05 -10.90
N LEU A 22 -13.22 8.85 -11.15
CA LEU A 22 -12.81 8.02 -12.29
C LEU A 22 -13.18 8.64 -13.65
N ALA A 23 -14.26 9.42 -13.72
CA ALA A 23 -14.69 10.08 -14.96
C ALA A 23 -13.83 11.32 -15.34
N LYS A 24 -13.05 11.89 -14.40
CA LYS A 24 -12.24 13.10 -14.65
C LYS A 24 -10.80 12.80 -15.10
N GLY A 25 -10.34 11.55 -15.00
CA GLY A 25 -8.95 11.14 -15.32
C GLY A 25 -8.65 10.90 -16.81
N ASP A 26 -9.66 10.86 -17.68
CA ASP A 26 -9.50 10.40 -19.07
C ASP A 26 -9.28 11.52 -20.11
N ALA A 27 -9.09 12.78 -19.69
CA ALA A 27 -9.10 13.93 -20.61
C ALA A 27 -7.72 14.49 -21.06
N GLN A 28 -6.58 13.91 -20.67
CA GLN A 28 -5.28 14.52 -20.96
C GLN A 28 -4.20 13.53 -21.44
N CYS A 29 -4.28 13.12 -22.71
CA CYS A 29 -3.09 12.75 -23.48
C CYS A 29 -3.37 12.76 -24.99
N ARG A 30 -3.29 13.95 -25.61
CA ARG A 30 -3.19 14.09 -27.07
C ARG A 30 -2.06 15.06 -27.37
N ASP A 31 -0.83 14.60 -27.26
CA ASP A 31 0.25 15.21 -28.01
C ASP A 31 1.07 14.14 -28.73
N ARG A 32 1.16 14.29 -30.05
CA ARG A 32 1.73 13.33 -31.01
C ARG A 32 3.14 13.78 -31.36
N THR A 33 4.10 13.52 -30.48
CA THR A 33 5.53 13.58 -30.83
C THR A 33 6.28 12.44 -30.15
N CYS A 34 6.15 11.22 -30.68
CA CYS A 34 6.95 10.08 -30.23
C CYS A 34 7.44 9.28 -31.44
N ASP A 35 8.77 9.15 -31.59
CA ASP A 35 9.41 8.24 -32.53
C ASP A 35 9.02 6.80 -32.13
N PRO A 36 8.36 6.02 -33.02
CA PRO A 36 7.85 4.69 -32.69
C PRO A 36 8.95 3.65 -32.38
N ARG A 37 10.24 3.99 -32.52
CA ARG A 37 11.38 3.10 -32.24
C ARG A 37 11.92 3.20 -30.81
N VAL A 38 11.53 4.20 -30.02
CA VAL A 38 12.02 4.38 -28.65
C VAL A 38 10.94 3.95 -27.67
N SER A 39 11.13 2.81 -26.99
CA SER A 39 10.22 2.41 -25.93
C SER A 39 10.37 3.32 -24.72
N TRP A 40 9.26 3.73 -24.09
CA TRP A 40 9.28 4.50 -22.84
C TRP A 40 10.08 3.83 -21.73
N ASP A 41 10.14 2.49 -21.78
CA ASP A 41 10.91 1.65 -20.89
C ASP A 41 12.42 1.92 -20.96
N ASP A 42 12.91 2.29 -22.13
CA ASP A 42 14.33 2.55 -22.42
C ASP A 42 14.74 3.97 -21.97
N ILE A 43 13.84 4.96 -22.04
CA ILE A 43 14.14 6.34 -21.62
C ILE A 43 14.44 6.41 -20.12
N TYR A 44 13.55 5.89 -19.27
CA TYR A 44 13.75 5.95 -17.82
C TYR A 44 14.83 5.00 -17.31
N TYR A 45 15.10 3.91 -18.05
CA TYR A 45 16.23 3.04 -17.75
C TYR A 45 17.57 3.76 -17.99
N ARG A 46 17.72 4.43 -19.14
CA ARG A 46 18.92 5.24 -19.45
C ARG A 46 19.09 6.39 -18.45
N LYS A 47 18.02 7.15 -18.20
CA LYS A 47 18.05 8.23 -17.18
C LYS A 47 18.42 7.71 -15.78
N ALA A 48 17.93 6.54 -15.39
CA ALA A 48 18.28 5.97 -14.08
C ALA A 48 19.78 5.68 -13.98
N LYS A 49 20.39 5.14 -15.04
CA LYS A 49 21.83 4.92 -15.10
C LYS A 49 22.62 6.23 -15.10
N GLU A 50 22.17 7.23 -15.85
CA GLU A 50 22.79 8.56 -15.92
C GLU A 50 22.77 9.26 -14.56
N GLU A 51 21.65 9.18 -13.83
CA GLU A 51 21.48 9.78 -12.50
C GLU A 51 21.97 8.87 -11.35
N GLY A 52 22.48 7.68 -11.64
CA GLY A 52 23.02 6.74 -10.64
C GLY A 52 21.97 6.03 -9.76
N TYR A 53 20.71 5.98 -10.20
CA TYR A 53 19.68 5.18 -9.55
C TYR A 53 19.81 3.69 -9.88
N ARG A 54 19.61 2.83 -8.87
CA ARG A 54 19.64 1.37 -8.97
C ARG A 54 18.56 0.82 -9.89
N ALA A 55 17.42 1.49 -9.95
CA ALA A 55 16.32 1.10 -10.82
C ALA A 55 15.53 2.32 -11.30
N ARG A 56 14.92 2.18 -12.48
CA ARG A 56 14.02 3.18 -13.07
C ARG A 56 12.77 3.49 -12.24
N SER A 57 12.41 2.62 -11.29
CA SER A 57 11.27 2.87 -10.39
C SER A 57 11.47 4.09 -9.50
N ALA A 58 12.70 4.57 -9.32
CA ALA A 58 13.00 5.85 -8.66
C ALA A 58 12.17 7.02 -9.25
N PHE A 59 12.00 7.06 -10.57
CA PHE A 59 11.23 8.13 -11.22
C PHE A 59 9.73 8.09 -10.92
N LYS A 60 9.19 6.93 -10.51
CA LYS A 60 7.78 6.83 -10.13
C LYS A 60 7.53 7.60 -8.84
N LEU A 61 8.39 7.39 -7.83
CA LEU A 61 8.29 8.09 -6.56
C LEU A 61 8.54 9.59 -6.73
N LEU A 62 9.55 9.98 -7.53
CA LEU A 62 9.79 11.40 -7.85
C LEU A 62 8.58 12.06 -8.54
N GLN A 63 7.90 11.36 -9.44
CA GLN A 63 6.71 11.89 -10.11
C GLN A 63 5.52 12.02 -9.15
N ILE A 64 5.33 11.05 -8.26
CA ILE A 64 4.31 11.11 -7.21
C ILE A 64 4.57 12.31 -6.29
N ASP A 65 5.82 12.53 -5.88
CA ASP A 65 6.18 13.67 -5.06
C ASP A 65 5.91 15.01 -5.73
N ILE A 66 6.22 15.15 -7.03
CA ILE A 66 5.93 16.39 -7.78
C ILE A 66 4.44 16.73 -7.80
N GLU A 67 3.55 15.73 -7.83
CA GLU A 67 2.11 15.95 -7.91
C GLU A 67 1.44 16.09 -6.54
N TYR A 68 1.97 15.44 -5.50
CA TYR A 68 1.30 15.31 -4.20
C TYR A 68 2.11 15.84 -3.01
N ASN A 69 3.32 16.37 -3.24
CA ASN A 69 4.23 16.95 -2.23
C ASN A 69 4.43 16.04 -1.00
N ILE A 70 4.64 14.75 -1.23
CA ILE A 70 4.70 13.76 -0.14
C ILE A 70 5.95 13.88 0.75
N PHE A 71 6.98 14.61 0.32
CA PHE A 71 8.22 14.81 1.10
C PHE A 71 8.20 16.06 2.00
N GLU A 72 7.17 16.91 1.90
CA GLU A 72 7.12 18.16 2.65
C GLU A 72 7.00 17.91 4.17
N GLY A 73 7.92 18.45 4.96
CA GLY A 73 7.92 18.34 6.42
C GLY A 73 8.15 16.92 6.97
N VAL A 74 8.57 15.98 6.13
CA VAL A 74 8.81 14.59 6.51
C VAL A 74 10.20 14.44 7.12
N LYS A 75 10.28 13.78 8.29
CA LYS A 75 11.56 13.50 8.97
C LYS A 75 11.86 12.00 9.03
N ARG A 76 10.85 11.19 9.36
CA ARG A 76 11.00 9.74 9.53
C ARG A 76 10.28 9.03 8.40
N VAL A 77 11.03 8.26 7.63
CA VAL A 77 10.50 7.54 6.48
C VAL A 77 10.77 6.06 6.60
N VAL A 78 9.77 5.26 6.23
CA VAL A 78 9.92 3.81 6.06
C VAL A 78 9.70 3.44 4.60
N ASP A 79 10.66 2.70 4.03
CA ASP A 79 10.56 2.10 2.69
C ASP A 79 10.35 0.59 2.85
N LEU A 80 9.12 0.11 2.61
CA LEU A 80 8.74 -1.29 2.73
C LEU A 80 8.91 -2.02 1.39
N CYS A 81 9.44 -3.24 1.43
CA CYS A 81 9.81 -4.01 0.24
C CYS A 81 10.78 -3.20 -0.64
N ALA A 82 11.83 -2.66 0.00
CA ALA A 82 12.70 -1.67 -0.59
C ALA A 82 13.68 -2.22 -1.63
N ALA A 83 14.00 -3.51 -1.64
CA ALA A 83 15.03 -4.06 -2.51
C ALA A 83 14.68 -3.84 -3.99
N PRO A 84 15.60 -3.33 -4.84
CA PRO A 84 17.05 -3.15 -4.61
C PRO A 84 17.46 -1.81 -3.97
N GLY A 85 16.53 -0.93 -3.62
CA GLY A 85 16.78 0.33 -2.89
C GLY A 85 16.65 1.59 -3.73
N SER A 86 15.98 1.54 -4.88
CA SER A 86 15.81 2.73 -5.74
C SER A 86 14.97 3.82 -5.09
N TRP A 87 13.93 3.48 -4.36
CA TRP A 87 13.11 4.43 -3.60
C TRP A 87 13.88 4.97 -2.39
N SER A 88 14.58 4.11 -1.66
CA SER A 88 15.52 4.50 -0.61
C SER A 88 16.57 5.53 -1.08
N GLN A 89 17.10 5.40 -2.31
CA GLN A 89 17.99 6.42 -2.90
C GLN A 89 17.30 7.76 -3.11
N VAL A 90 16.06 7.75 -3.61
CA VAL A 90 15.27 8.97 -3.79
C VAL A 90 15.01 9.66 -2.46
N LEU A 91 14.58 8.90 -1.44
CA LEU A 91 14.34 9.41 -0.09
C LEU A 91 15.60 10.02 0.52
N ARG A 92 16.74 9.34 0.40
CA ARG A 92 18.05 9.86 0.83
C ARG A 92 18.36 11.19 0.14
N ASN A 93 18.22 11.24 -1.18
CA ASN A 93 18.61 12.41 -1.97
C ASN A 93 17.67 13.61 -1.75
N ARG A 94 16.39 13.38 -1.46
CA ARG A 94 15.36 14.42 -1.35
C ARG A 94 15.11 14.90 0.07
N ILE A 95 15.28 14.03 1.07
CA ILE A 95 14.93 14.33 2.47
C ILE A 95 16.19 14.47 3.32
N LEU A 96 17.08 13.46 3.28
CA LEU A 96 18.25 13.41 4.15
C LEU A 96 19.36 14.36 3.70
N LEU A 97 19.81 14.28 2.45
CA LEU A 97 20.96 15.07 1.98
C LEU A 97 20.75 16.59 2.10
N PRO A 98 19.56 17.16 1.78
CA PRO A 98 19.32 18.60 1.95
C PRO A 98 19.31 19.05 3.42
N ASN A 99 19.06 18.14 4.35
CA ASN A 99 18.87 18.41 5.78
C ASN A 99 19.81 17.56 6.65
N ARG A 100 21.02 17.28 6.17
CA ARG A 100 21.97 16.32 6.77
C ARG A 100 22.31 16.59 8.23
N ASP A 101 22.13 17.84 8.67
CA ASP A 101 22.46 18.30 10.01
C ASP A 101 21.29 18.11 11.00
N ASP A 102 20.09 17.71 10.54
CA ASP A 102 18.94 17.38 11.40
C ASP A 102 19.01 15.91 11.87
N PRO A 103 19.34 15.64 13.15
CA PRO A 103 19.44 14.28 13.68
C PRO A 103 18.08 13.58 13.83
N GLU A 104 16.97 14.30 13.68
CA GLU A 104 15.63 13.70 13.70
C GLU A 104 15.29 12.99 12.38
N ILE A 105 16.02 13.28 11.29
CA ILE A 105 15.77 12.65 10.00
C ILE A 105 16.34 11.24 9.99
N LYS A 106 15.45 10.27 9.77
CA LYS A 106 15.80 8.86 9.74
C LYS A 106 15.05 8.16 8.63
N ILE A 107 15.78 7.40 7.82
CA ILE A 107 15.21 6.58 6.75
C ILE A 107 15.48 5.12 7.11
N VAL A 108 14.43 4.32 7.19
CA VAL A 108 14.49 2.89 7.47
C VAL A 108 13.93 2.13 6.28
N SER A 109 14.72 1.27 5.68
CA SER A 109 14.34 0.44 4.55
C SER A 109 14.24 -1.01 4.98
N VAL A 110 13.13 -1.66 4.64
CA VAL A 110 12.83 -3.03 5.06
C VAL A 110 12.58 -3.89 3.84
N ASP A 111 13.27 -5.02 3.76
CA ASP A 111 13.00 -6.03 2.74
C ASP A 111 13.34 -7.43 3.27
N ILE A 112 12.73 -8.46 2.69
CA ILE A 112 13.09 -9.86 2.97
C ILE A 112 14.42 -10.23 2.30
N GLN A 113 14.75 -9.57 1.20
CA GLN A 113 15.99 -9.73 0.44
C GLN A 113 17.08 -8.81 0.98
N ASP A 114 18.34 -9.21 0.77
CA ASP A 114 19.47 -8.35 1.10
C ASP A 114 19.55 -7.17 0.15
N MET A 115 19.80 -5.99 0.71
CA MET A 115 19.97 -4.75 -0.06
C MET A 115 21.38 -4.22 0.14
N ALA A 116 22.02 -3.78 -0.95
CA ALA A 116 23.32 -3.12 -0.85
C ALA A 116 23.21 -1.87 0.03
N PRO A 117 24.14 -1.64 0.97
CA PRO A 117 24.02 -0.56 1.94
C PRO A 117 23.96 0.80 1.25
N LEU A 118 23.18 1.71 1.84
CA LEU A 118 23.05 3.10 1.42
C LEU A 118 23.42 3.99 2.60
N GLU A 119 24.37 4.89 2.39
CA GLU A 119 24.84 5.79 3.44
C GLU A 119 23.68 6.66 3.98
N GLY A 120 23.51 6.68 5.30
CA GLY A 120 22.44 7.43 5.97
C GLY A 120 21.07 6.75 5.94
N VAL A 121 20.96 5.58 5.31
CA VAL A 121 19.74 4.76 5.31
C VAL A 121 19.98 3.52 6.17
N ILE A 122 19.09 3.28 7.12
CA ILE A 122 19.10 2.09 7.97
C ILE A 122 18.42 0.97 7.20
N THR A 123 19.09 -0.16 7.02
CA THR A 123 18.56 -1.30 6.26
C THR A 123 18.27 -2.47 7.18
N ILE A 124 17.01 -2.88 7.24
CA ILE A 124 16.52 -4.02 8.02
C ILE A 124 16.20 -5.16 7.05
N LYS A 125 16.77 -6.34 7.31
CA LYS A 125 16.35 -7.57 6.63
C LYS A 125 15.24 -8.21 7.45
N GLY A 126 14.00 -8.00 7.03
CA GLY A 126 12.83 -8.35 7.83
C GLY A 126 11.62 -8.71 6.98
N ASP A 127 10.77 -9.54 7.56
CA ASP A 127 9.46 -9.86 7.01
C ASP A 127 8.45 -8.86 7.56
N ILE A 128 7.82 -8.08 6.68
CA ILE A 128 6.85 -7.07 7.08
C ILE A 128 5.64 -7.69 7.80
N THR A 129 5.33 -8.97 7.62
CA THR A 129 4.21 -9.61 8.33
C THR A 129 4.49 -9.88 9.81
N LYS A 130 5.72 -9.70 10.28
CA LYS A 130 6.12 -10.00 11.66
C LYS A 130 6.13 -8.76 12.54
N LEU A 131 5.63 -8.90 13.76
CA LEU A 131 5.66 -7.83 14.78
C LEU A 131 7.09 -7.39 15.12
N SER A 132 8.04 -8.33 15.16
CA SER A 132 9.45 -8.03 15.42
C SER A 132 10.02 -6.97 14.47
N THR A 133 9.59 -6.99 13.21
CA THR A 133 10.02 -6.03 12.19
C THR A 133 9.45 -4.63 12.49
N ALA A 134 8.18 -4.54 12.90
CA ALA A 134 7.56 -3.28 13.30
C ALA A 134 8.20 -2.69 14.57
N GLU A 135 8.55 -3.54 15.53
CA GLU A 135 9.27 -3.15 16.75
C GLU A 135 10.68 -2.64 16.43
N GLU A 136 11.40 -3.32 15.53
CA GLU A 136 12.74 -2.91 15.08
C GLU A 136 12.72 -1.54 14.38
N ILE A 137 11.74 -1.31 13.49
CA ILE A 137 11.54 0.01 12.86
C ILE A 137 11.32 1.08 13.93
N THR A 138 10.42 0.82 14.88
CA THR A 138 10.08 1.77 15.94
C THR A 138 11.27 2.04 16.87
N HIS A 139 12.10 1.02 17.12
CA HIS A 139 13.34 1.14 17.87
C HIS A 139 14.31 2.10 17.19
N HIS A 140 14.51 2.00 15.87
CA HIS A 140 15.35 2.92 15.12
C HIS A 140 14.84 4.37 15.16
N PHE A 141 13.53 4.58 15.28
CA PHE A 141 12.93 5.90 15.48
C PHE A 141 12.88 6.36 16.94
N ALA A 142 13.57 5.67 17.86
CA ALA A 142 13.60 5.97 19.30
C ALA A 142 12.18 6.05 19.91
N GLY A 143 11.32 5.11 19.52
CA GLY A 143 9.94 5.02 20.01
C GLY A 143 8.97 6.00 19.35
N LYS A 144 9.42 6.82 18.39
CA LYS A 144 8.54 7.72 17.64
C LYS A 144 7.99 7.03 16.38
N HIS A 145 6.84 7.50 15.91
CA HIS A 145 6.21 7.02 14.67
C HIS A 145 6.80 7.68 13.41
N ALA A 146 6.65 7.00 12.27
CA ALA A 146 7.01 7.47 10.93
C ALA A 146 6.05 8.55 10.44
N ASP A 147 6.57 9.48 9.63
CA ASP A 147 5.79 10.54 8.97
C ASP A 147 5.30 10.09 7.58
N LEU A 148 6.11 9.27 6.91
CA LEU A 148 5.85 8.74 5.58
C LEU A 148 6.22 7.25 5.52
N VAL A 149 5.33 6.44 4.97
CA VAL A 149 5.61 5.03 4.64
C VAL A 149 5.37 4.83 3.16
N VAL A 150 6.36 4.26 2.46
CA VAL A 150 6.29 4.00 1.01
C VAL A 150 6.54 2.53 0.71
N SER A 151 5.95 1.99 -0.36
CA SER A 151 6.23 0.64 -0.84
C SER A 151 6.07 0.49 -2.37
N ASP A 152 7.13 0.06 -3.04
CA ASP A 152 7.12 -0.36 -4.46
C ASP A 152 7.08 -1.89 -4.62
N GLY A 153 6.75 -2.60 -3.53
CA GLY A 153 6.73 -4.05 -3.47
C GLY A 153 5.82 -4.68 -4.53
N ALA A 154 6.32 -5.70 -5.18
CA ALA A 154 5.54 -6.56 -6.07
C ALA A 154 5.97 -8.02 -5.89
N PRO A 155 5.01 -8.97 -5.82
CA PRO A 155 5.32 -10.38 -5.78
C PRO A 155 5.86 -10.84 -7.14
N ASP A 156 6.48 -12.03 -7.15
CA ASP A 156 6.88 -12.68 -8.39
C ASP A 156 5.66 -12.94 -9.28
N VAL A 157 5.76 -12.50 -10.53
CA VAL A 157 4.67 -12.61 -11.50
C VAL A 157 4.61 -14.06 -11.99
N THR A 158 3.50 -14.73 -11.70
CA THR A 158 3.25 -16.12 -12.11
C THR A 158 2.77 -16.22 -13.56
N GLY A 159 2.22 -15.12 -14.10
CA GLY A 159 1.58 -15.06 -15.41
C GLY A 159 0.08 -15.39 -15.37
N LEU A 160 -0.44 -15.81 -14.21
CA LEU A 160 -1.86 -15.96 -13.95
C LEU A 160 -2.40 -14.67 -13.34
N HIS A 161 -3.09 -13.86 -14.15
CA HIS A 161 -3.53 -12.51 -13.76
C HIS A 161 -4.28 -12.47 -12.42
N ASP A 162 -5.24 -13.36 -12.20
CA ASP A 162 -6.04 -13.38 -10.98
C ASP A 162 -5.21 -13.68 -9.73
N VAL A 163 -4.21 -14.57 -9.85
CA VAL A 163 -3.29 -14.92 -8.76
C VAL A 163 -2.32 -13.77 -8.48
N ASP A 164 -1.79 -13.14 -9.53
CA ASP A 164 -0.86 -12.01 -9.40
C ASP A 164 -1.56 -10.79 -8.76
N LEU A 165 -2.81 -10.53 -9.16
CA LEU A 165 -3.69 -9.51 -8.54
C LEU A 165 -3.96 -9.79 -7.07
N TYR A 166 -4.30 -11.04 -6.74
CA TYR A 166 -4.52 -11.46 -5.36
C TYR A 166 -3.27 -11.30 -4.50
N ASN A 167 -2.12 -11.78 -4.97
CA ASN A 167 -0.84 -11.68 -4.25
C ASN A 167 -0.42 -10.22 -4.02
N GLN A 168 -0.59 -9.35 -5.03
CA GLN A 168 -0.34 -7.92 -4.86
C GLN A 168 -1.26 -7.32 -3.80
N SER A 169 -2.54 -7.71 -3.79
CA SER A 169 -3.52 -7.23 -2.82
C SER A 169 -3.17 -7.67 -1.39
N GLN A 170 -2.72 -8.91 -1.21
CA GLN A 170 -2.22 -9.39 0.08
C GLN A 170 -0.98 -8.64 0.54
N LEU A 171 -0.06 -8.31 -0.37
CA LEU A 171 1.13 -7.52 -0.05
C LEU A 171 0.77 -6.11 0.44
N ILE A 172 -0.19 -5.45 -0.22
CA ILE A 172 -0.68 -4.13 0.21
C ILE A 172 -1.35 -4.20 1.58
N LEU A 173 -2.17 -5.23 1.83
CA LEU A 173 -2.81 -5.42 3.14
C LEU A 173 -1.78 -5.68 4.25
N ALA A 174 -0.74 -6.47 3.98
CA ALA A 174 0.37 -6.67 4.90
C ALA A 174 1.12 -5.36 5.17
N GLY A 175 1.41 -4.59 4.11
CA GLY A 175 2.05 -3.28 4.23
C GLY A 175 1.21 -2.28 5.01
N LEU A 176 -0.10 -2.23 4.76
CA LEU A 176 -1.06 -1.42 5.52
C LEU A 176 -1.06 -1.82 7.00
N ASN A 177 -1.04 -3.12 7.30
CA ASN A 177 -1.06 -3.60 8.69
C ASN A 177 0.19 -3.15 9.46
N VAL A 178 1.39 -3.23 8.88
CA VAL A 178 2.59 -2.66 9.53
C VAL A 178 2.47 -1.15 9.65
N THR A 179 1.96 -0.50 8.60
CA THR A 179 1.78 0.95 8.56
C THR A 179 0.92 1.44 9.71
N THR A 180 -0.15 0.73 10.09
CA THR A 180 -0.98 1.13 11.23
C THR A 180 -0.26 1.06 12.58
N HIS A 181 0.82 0.27 12.70
CA HIS A 181 1.64 0.21 13.92
C HIS A 181 2.70 1.31 13.95
N ILE A 182 3.26 1.68 12.79
CA ILE A 182 4.45 2.55 12.73
C ILE A 182 4.14 3.98 12.30
N LEU A 183 3.01 4.25 11.63
CA LEU A 183 2.69 5.58 11.06
C LEU A 183 2.03 6.48 12.11
N ARG A 184 2.43 7.75 12.14
CA ARG A 184 1.81 8.74 13.02
C ARG A 184 0.42 9.16 12.52
N PRO A 185 -0.49 9.60 13.39
CA PRO A 185 -1.66 10.36 12.97
C PRO A 185 -1.26 11.56 12.10
N GLY A 186 -1.93 11.73 10.98
CA GLY A 186 -1.57 12.73 9.96
C GLY A 186 -0.46 12.31 9.00
N GLY A 187 0.08 11.10 9.12
CA GLY A 187 1.10 10.57 8.22
C GLY A 187 0.57 10.21 6.82
N THR A 188 1.50 9.98 5.90
CA THR A 188 1.21 9.59 4.51
C THR A 188 1.66 8.15 4.25
N PHE A 189 0.87 7.40 3.48
CA PHE A 189 1.19 6.07 3.01
C PHE A 189 1.10 6.01 1.48
N VAL A 190 2.14 5.50 0.83
CA VAL A 190 2.16 5.31 -0.63
C VAL A 190 2.48 3.87 -0.94
N ALA A 191 1.66 3.21 -1.76
CA ALA A 191 1.89 1.82 -2.12
C ALA A 191 1.60 1.54 -3.59
N LYS A 192 2.36 0.61 -4.15
CA LYS A 192 2.10 0.05 -5.47
C LYS A 192 0.87 -0.85 -5.46
N ILE A 193 0.02 -0.69 -6.46
CA ILE A 193 -1.20 -1.47 -6.65
C ILE A 193 -1.33 -1.97 -8.09
N PHE A 194 -2.04 -3.07 -8.28
CA PHE A 194 -2.46 -3.53 -9.60
C PHE A 194 -3.95 -3.23 -9.79
N LYS A 195 -4.26 -2.38 -10.78
CA LYS A 195 -5.61 -2.03 -11.19
C LYS A 195 -6.37 -3.27 -11.65
N GLY A 196 -7.13 -3.88 -10.76
CA GLY A 196 -8.00 -5.02 -11.03
C GLY A 196 -9.49 -4.67 -11.03
N ARG A 197 -10.34 -5.70 -11.02
CA ARG A 197 -11.80 -5.54 -10.84
C ARG A 197 -12.16 -5.09 -9.42
N ASP A 198 -11.37 -5.49 -8.42
CA ASP A 198 -11.69 -5.29 -7.00
C ASP A 198 -11.07 -4.02 -6.37
N MET A 199 -10.75 -3.02 -7.19
CA MET A 199 -10.13 -1.77 -6.73
C MET A 199 -11.00 -0.97 -5.76
N SER A 200 -12.33 -1.07 -5.92
CA SER A 200 -13.28 -0.39 -5.04
C SER A 200 -13.20 -0.92 -3.60
N LEU A 201 -12.95 -2.22 -3.41
CA LEU A 201 -12.83 -2.80 -2.08
C LEU A 201 -11.57 -2.30 -1.38
N LEU A 202 -10.43 -2.31 -2.09
CA LEU A 202 -9.16 -1.79 -1.55
C LEU A 202 -9.27 -0.30 -1.20
N TYR A 203 -9.91 0.50 -2.08
CA TYR A 203 -10.18 1.90 -1.80
C TYR A 203 -10.98 2.08 -0.50
N SER A 204 -12.10 1.37 -0.35
CA SER A 204 -12.94 1.46 0.85
C SER A 204 -12.18 1.05 2.11
N GLN A 205 -11.34 0.03 2.05
CA GLN A 205 -10.51 -0.39 3.19
C GLN A 205 -9.50 0.69 3.59
N LEU A 206 -8.86 1.36 2.63
CA LEU A 206 -7.92 2.45 2.89
C LEU A 206 -8.63 3.71 3.40
N LYS A 207 -9.82 4.02 2.87
CA LYS A 207 -10.62 5.20 3.26
C LYS A 207 -11.07 5.17 4.73
N ILE A 208 -11.13 3.99 5.35
CA ILE A 208 -11.40 3.83 6.79
C ILE A 208 -10.27 4.43 7.64
N PHE A 209 -9.02 4.38 7.15
CA PHE A 209 -7.83 4.77 7.90
C PHE A 209 -7.23 6.11 7.46
N PHE A 210 -7.65 6.66 6.31
CA PHE A 210 -7.06 7.86 5.72
C PHE A 210 -8.14 8.80 5.23
N GLU A 211 -7.96 10.11 5.47
CA GLU A 211 -8.89 11.12 5.01
C GLU A 211 -8.93 11.20 3.47
N SER A 212 -7.77 11.17 2.83
CA SER A 212 -7.63 11.27 1.38
C SER A 212 -6.95 10.04 0.83
N VAL A 213 -7.57 9.39 -0.16
CA VAL A 213 -7.04 8.21 -0.85
C VAL A 213 -7.15 8.48 -2.34
N ILE A 214 -6.03 8.51 -3.04
CA ILE A 214 -5.97 8.84 -4.46
C ILE A 214 -5.21 7.75 -5.20
N MET A 215 -5.77 7.27 -6.31
CA MET A 215 -5.09 6.32 -7.19
C MET A 215 -4.39 7.10 -8.30
N VAL A 216 -3.09 6.86 -8.46
CA VAL A 216 -2.19 7.60 -9.33
C VAL A 216 -1.53 6.65 -10.31
N LYS A 217 -1.38 7.08 -11.57
CA LYS A 217 -0.56 6.38 -12.57
C LYS A 217 0.55 7.30 -13.07
N PRO A 218 1.77 7.18 -12.52
CA PRO A 218 2.92 7.98 -12.96
C PRO A 218 3.23 7.76 -14.43
N LYS A 219 3.72 8.79 -15.12
CA LYS A 219 4.12 8.72 -16.55
C LYS A 219 5.27 7.76 -16.82
N SER A 220 6.06 7.44 -15.79
CA SER A 220 7.16 6.46 -15.85
C SER A 220 6.69 5.01 -15.70
N SER A 221 5.41 4.78 -15.39
CA SER A 221 4.80 3.45 -15.45
C SER A 221 4.62 2.99 -16.90
N ARG A 222 4.72 1.69 -17.15
CA ARG A 222 4.62 1.12 -18.50
C ARG A 222 3.28 1.45 -19.16
N ASN A 223 3.34 2.07 -20.34
CA ASN A 223 2.18 2.34 -21.20
C ASN A 223 1.94 1.25 -22.27
N SER A 224 2.87 0.31 -22.45
CA SER A 224 2.92 -0.59 -23.61
C SER A 224 2.29 -1.96 -23.41
N SER A 225 1.36 -2.10 -22.47
CA SER A 225 0.64 -3.36 -22.34
C SER A 225 -0.80 -3.08 -21.98
N LEU A 226 -1.72 -3.66 -22.75
CA LEU A 226 -3.10 -3.98 -22.35
C LEU A 226 -3.21 -4.78 -21.02
N VAL A 227 -2.08 -4.95 -20.32
CA VAL A 227 -1.81 -5.89 -19.23
C VAL A 227 -1.03 -5.24 -18.07
N THR A 228 -0.41 -4.06 -18.23
CA THR A 228 0.32 -3.41 -17.12
C THR A 228 -0.64 -2.58 -16.27
N LEU A 229 -1.22 -3.26 -15.29
CA LEU A 229 -2.14 -2.78 -14.27
C LEU A 229 -1.45 -1.92 -13.19
N GLU A 230 -0.13 -1.72 -13.27
CA GLU A 230 0.63 -0.97 -12.28
C GLU A 230 0.12 0.47 -12.13
N SER A 231 -0.37 0.75 -10.93
CA SER A 231 -0.79 2.05 -10.43
C SER A 231 -0.24 2.20 -9.01
N PHE A 232 -0.43 3.35 -8.40
CA PHE A 232 -0.06 3.62 -7.03
C PHE A 232 -1.27 4.16 -6.29
N VAL A 233 -1.33 3.92 -4.99
CA VAL A 233 -2.24 4.62 -4.10
C VAL A 233 -1.44 5.58 -3.25
N VAL A 234 -1.95 6.80 -3.12
CA VAL A 234 -1.42 7.85 -2.23
C VAL A 234 -2.50 8.10 -1.19
N CYS A 235 -2.22 7.71 0.05
CA CYS A 235 -3.10 7.87 1.19
C CYS A 235 -2.53 8.96 2.11
N GLN A 236 -3.26 10.04 2.30
CA GLN A 236 -2.85 11.19 3.11
C GLN A 236 -3.74 11.36 4.33
N ASN A 237 -3.14 11.92 5.38
CA ASN A 237 -3.75 12.18 6.68
C ASN A 237 -4.31 10.89 7.32
N TYR A 238 -3.41 10.09 7.90
CA TYR A 238 -3.77 8.90 8.66
C TYR A 238 -4.64 9.25 9.87
N ILE A 239 -5.86 8.72 9.91
CA ILE A 239 -6.87 8.88 10.97
C ILE A 239 -7.38 7.47 11.32
N PRO A 240 -6.75 6.77 12.28
CA PRO A 240 -7.26 5.49 12.73
C PRO A 240 -8.62 5.65 13.43
N PRO A 241 -9.55 4.68 13.30
CA PRO A 241 -10.80 4.68 14.05
C PRO A 241 -10.57 4.75 15.56
N ASN A 242 -11.50 5.37 16.29
CA ASN A 242 -11.43 5.46 17.75
C ASN A 242 -11.31 4.06 18.38
N GLU A 243 -10.37 3.90 19.32
CA GLU A 243 -10.06 2.63 20.00
C GLU A 243 -9.49 1.52 19.10
N TYR A 244 -9.13 1.83 17.85
CA TYR A 244 -8.43 0.88 16.99
C TYR A 244 -7.07 0.54 17.59
N THR A 245 -6.91 -0.72 17.99
CA THR A 245 -5.61 -1.26 18.40
C THR A 245 -5.03 -2.04 17.23
N PRO A 246 -3.88 -1.62 16.67
CA PRO A 246 -3.20 -2.36 15.61
C PRO A 246 -2.89 -3.78 16.08
N THR A 247 -3.22 -4.78 15.25
CA THR A 247 -2.89 -6.18 15.53
C THR A 247 -2.18 -6.79 14.32
N MET A 248 -0.99 -7.36 14.54
CA MET A 248 -0.21 -8.04 13.49
C MET A 248 -0.76 -9.42 13.12
N ILE A 249 -2.08 -9.62 13.22
CA ILE A 249 -2.73 -10.90 12.93
C ILE A 249 -3.03 -10.95 11.45
N HIS A 250 -2.68 -12.06 10.81
CA HIS A 250 -2.84 -12.22 9.37
C HIS A 250 -4.35 -12.19 9.03
N PRO A 251 -4.87 -11.18 8.32
CA PRO A 251 -6.31 -11.00 8.13
C PRO A 251 -6.99 -12.18 7.41
N MET A 252 -6.19 -13.00 6.72
CA MET A 252 -6.63 -14.14 5.91
C MET A 252 -6.21 -15.51 6.48
N SER A 253 -5.47 -15.59 7.61
CA SER A 253 -5.21 -16.88 8.24
C SER A 253 -6.45 -17.34 9.01
N MET A 254 -7.40 -17.92 8.27
CA MET A 254 -8.59 -18.59 8.80
C MET A 254 -8.26 -19.72 9.81
N GLN A 255 -7.00 -20.14 9.90
CA GLN A 255 -6.53 -21.25 10.73
C GLN A 255 -6.27 -20.87 12.20
N HIS A 256 -6.24 -19.58 12.54
CA HIS A 256 -5.94 -19.09 13.91
C HIS A 256 -6.97 -18.07 14.42
N TYR A 257 -8.25 -18.21 14.03
CA TYR A 257 -9.33 -17.61 14.79
C TYR A 257 -9.56 -18.41 16.08
N THR A 258 -8.66 -18.24 17.06
CA THR A 258 -8.90 -18.72 18.42
C THR A 258 -9.90 -17.78 19.11
N GLU A 259 -10.78 -18.32 19.95
CA GLU A 259 -11.79 -17.55 20.70
C GLU A 259 -11.17 -16.39 21.49
N GLU A 260 -9.93 -16.48 21.96
CA GLU A 260 -9.23 -15.38 22.65
C GLU A 260 -8.95 -14.16 21.76
N THR A 261 -8.73 -14.36 20.47
CA THR A 261 -8.45 -13.28 19.50
C THR A 261 -9.70 -12.47 19.16
N LEU A 262 -10.89 -13.09 19.34
CA LEU A 262 -12.20 -12.50 19.08
C LEU A 262 -12.71 -11.60 20.21
N MET A 263 -12.05 -11.58 21.38
CA MET A 263 -12.69 -11.12 22.61
C MET A 263 -12.21 -9.76 23.13
N THR A 264 -11.48 -8.96 22.34
CA THR A 264 -11.06 -7.62 22.79
C THR A 264 -11.29 -6.51 21.76
N GLY A 265 -12.19 -5.59 22.11
CA GLY A 265 -12.32 -4.25 21.54
C GLY A 265 -13.12 -4.10 20.24
N SER A 266 -12.96 -2.94 19.60
CA SER A 266 -13.65 -2.49 18.38
C SER A 266 -13.42 -3.34 17.13
N ASN A 267 -12.49 -4.29 17.20
CA ASN A 267 -12.08 -5.18 16.10
C ASN A 267 -13.00 -6.40 15.92
N SER A 268 -13.88 -6.67 16.89
CA SER A 268 -14.81 -7.80 16.85
C SER A 268 -16.25 -7.30 16.84
N ILE A 269 -16.85 -7.18 15.66
CA ILE A 269 -18.31 -7.18 15.62
C ILE A 269 -18.79 -8.38 14.81
N ILE A 270 -19.65 -9.17 15.46
CA ILE A 270 -20.20 -10.43 14.96
C ILE A 270 -21.36 -10.05 14.05
N VAL A 271 -21.31 -10.42 12.76
CA VAL A 271 -22.50 -10.27 11.92
C VAL A 271 -23.51 -11.33 12.33
N PRO A 272 -24.73 -10.96 12.74
CA PRO A 272 -25.76 -11.96 12.96
C PRO A 272 -26.06 -12.65 11.63
N PHE A 273 -25.78 -13.95 11.55
CA PHE A 273 -26.22 -14.78 10.44
C PHE A 273 -27.60 -15.33 10.79
N MET A 274 -28.65 -14.74 10.20
CA MET A 274 -30.02 -15.19 10.41
C MET A 274 -30.42 -16.13 9.27
N ALA A 275 -30.74 -17.37 9.61
CA ALA A 275 -31.37 -18.27 8.65
C ALA A 275 -32.80 -17.78 8.35
N CYS A 276 -33.13 -17.61 7.08
CA CYS A 276 -34.50 -17.33 6.63
C CYS A 276 -35.06 -18.56 5.92
N GLY A 277 -36.10 -19.18 6.49
CA GLY A 277 -36.79 -20.36 5.93
C GLY A 277 -37.29 -21.31 7.03
N ASP A 278 -38.28 -22.15 6.71
CA ASP A 278 -38.73 -23.23 7.60
C ASP A 278 -37.74 -24.41 7.51
N LEU A 279 -36.94 -24.59 8.55
CA LEU A 279 -35.95 -25.67 8.64
C LEU A 279 -36.58 -27.06 8.84
N ASN A 280 -37.91 -27.15 8.99
CA ASN A 280 -38.61 -28.43 9.18
C ASN A 280 -38.89 -29.20 7.87
N GLY A 281 -38.52 -28.68 6.70
CA GLY A 281 -38.90 -29.24 5.40
C GLY A 281 -38.16 -30.50 4.92
N TYR A 282 -37.17 -31.03 5.64
CA TYR A 282 -36.28 -32.10 5.13
C TYR A 282 -36.12 -33.32 6.05
N ALA A 283 -37.14 -33.65 6.84
CA ALA A 283 -37.18 -34.88 7.61
C ALA A 283 -38.41 -35.75 7.29
N ASN A 284 -38.68 -36.04 6.00
CA ASN A 284 -39.63 -37.12 5.64
C ASN A 284 -39.56 -37.60 4.18
N SER A 285 -38.36 -37.97 3.70
CA SER A 285 -38.24 -38.68 2.41
C SER A 285 -37.22 -39.81 2.43
N ARG A 286 -37.20 -40.61 3.51
CA ARG A 286 -36.65 -41.98 3.51
C ARG A 286 -37.39 -42.82 4.53
N LEU A 287 -38.51 -43.42 4.10
CA LEU A 287 -39.06 -44.70 4.54
C LEU A 287 -40.39 -44.91 3.79
N LYS A 288 -40.30 -45.46 2.58
CA LYS A 288 -41.26 -46.37 1.96
C LYS A 288 -40.61 -47.02 0.75
#